data_AF-A0A7S2PDQ9-F1
#
_entry.id   AF-A0A7S2PDQ9-F1
#
_cell.length_a   1.000
_cell.length_b   1.000
_cell.length_c   1.000
_cell.angle_alpha   90.00
_cell.angle_beta   90.00
_cell.angle_gamma   90.00
#
_symmetry.space_group_name_H-M   'P 1'
#
loop_
_entity.id
_entity.type
_entity.pdbx_description
1 polymer ?
#
loop_
_entity_poly.entity_id
_entity_poly.type
_entity_poly.pdbx_seq_one_letter_code
_entity_poly.pdbx_strand_id
1 'polypeptide(L)'
;MWEETLGPNTKVQNLTDWTHFMRFQMQQLDEMILQSLNHPSIMTWGFFNEGPTQHPAACPAYAACVQRAKALDPTRFSTWASNRLMSDTCLGHAPLISFNSYPAWYDSLPMPISDIPAYWERLVQRVDTKYPGVPYITSETGAGGIMEWSNATDVRWSPKRQAEVLAGDVDAMLGNARVSGLSLWHFFDFKANDRDTSGCGPCA
;
A
#
# COMPACT_ATOMS: atom_id res chain seq x y z
N MET A 1 -2.62 -9.32 10.62
CA MET A 1 -1.25 -9.03 10.14
C MET A 1 -1.00 -7.53 10.17
N TRP A 2 -1.90 -6.75 9.59
CA TRP A 2 -1.88 -5.29 9.55
C TRP A 2 -3.24 -4.76 10.03
N GLU A 3 -3.26 -3.68 10.80
CA GLU A 3 -4.47 -2.91 11.12
C GLU A 3 -4.20 -1.42 10.87
N GLU A 4 -5.15 -0.71 10.26
CA GLU A 4 -4.97 0.66 9.81
C GLU A 4 -6.07 1.59 10.30
N THR A 5 -5.69 2.83 10.66
CA THR A 5 -6.65 3.91 10.84
C THR A 5 -7.32 4.26 9.50
N LEU A 6 -8.55 4.75 9.54
CA LEU A 6 -9.23 5.23 8.33
C LEU A 6 -8.54 6.51 7.81
N GLY A 7 -8.24 6.55 6.52
CA GLY A 7 -7.69 7.76 5.90
C GLY A 7 -7.43 7.72 4.39
N PRO A 8 -8.26 7.07 3.55
CA PRO A 8 -8.07 7.15 2.10
C PRO A 8 -8.22 8.60 1.62
N ASN A 9 -7.47 8.97 0.58
CA ASN A 9 -7.51 10.30 -0.05
C ASN A 9 -7.15 11.49 0.88
N THR A 10 -6.32 11.23 1.90
CA THR A 10 -5.80 12.28 2.78
C THR A 10 -4.96 13.30 1.99
N LYS A 11 -5.14 14.60 2.26
CA LYS A 11 -4.41 15.70 1.60
C LYS A 11 -3.46 16.40 2.56
N VAL A 12 -2.52 17.19 2.01
CA VAL A 12 -1.54 17.93 2.82
C VAL A 12 -2.26 18.83 3.83
N GLN A 13 -3.36 19.49 3.43
CA GLN A 13 -4.12 20.36 4.33
C GLN A 13 -4.64 19.61 5.56
N ASN A 14 -5.06 18.36 5.40
CA ASN A 14 -5.51 17.52 6.51
C ASN A 14 -4.35 17.23 7.47
N LEU A 15 -3.19 16.85 6.94
CA LEU A 15 -2.01 16.49 7.73
C LEU A 15 -1.32 17.68 8.41
N THR A 16 -1.65 18.90 7.98
CA THR A 16 -1.19 20.14 8.63
C THR A 16 -2.22 20.74 9.59
N ASP A 17 -3.45 20.22 9.64
CA ASP A 17 -4.49 20.67 10.57
C ASP A 17 -4.40 19.91 11.90
N TRP A 18 -3.55 20.43 12.78
CA TRP A 18 -3.34 19.91 14.13
C TRP A 18 -4.50 20.16 15.10
N THR A 19 -5.42 21.04 14.75
CA THR A 19 -6.55 21.40 15.61
C THR A 19 -7.70 20.42 15.46
N HIS A 20 -7.98 19.96 14.23
CA HIS A 20 -9.10 19.06 13.97
C HIS A 20 -8.65 17.71 13.41
N PHE A 21 -8.17 17.67 12.16
CA PHE A 21 -7.94 16.40 11.48
C PHE A 21 -6.92 15.53 12.23
N MET A 22 -5.74 16.06 12.51
CA MET A 22 -4.70 15.28 13.19
C MET A 22 -5.08 14.97 14.64
N ARG A 23 -5.89 15.80 15.30
CA ARG A 23 -6.42 15.49 16.64
C ARG A 23 -7.27 14.21 16.60
N PHE A 24 -8.23 14.12 15.67
CA PHE A 24 -9.08 12.94 15.55
C PHE A 24 -8.33 11.72 14.99
N GLN A 25 -7.36 11.95 14.11
CA GLN A 25 -6.47 10.90 13.64
C GLN A 25 -5.69 10.25 14.80
N MET A 26 -5.13 11.07 15.70
CA MET A 26 -4.42 10.56 16.89
C MET A 26 -5.36 9.83 17.83
N GLN A 27 -6.57 10.35 18.02
CA GLN A 27 -7.60 9.66 18.81
C GLN A 27 -7.94 8.29 18.19
N GLN A 28 -8.14 8.21 16.87
CA GLN A 28 -8.42 6.95 16.19
C GLN A 28 -7.25 5.97 16.29
N LEU A 29 -6.01 6.46 16.15
CA LEU A 29 -4.81 5.63 16.31
C LEU A 29 -4.74 5.04 17.72
N ASP A 30 -5.01 5.84 18.74
CA ASP A 30 -5.06 5.40 20.13
C ASP A 30 -6.14 4.35 20.35
N GLU A 31 -7.37 4.62 19.88
CA GLU A 31 -8.51 3.72 20.02
C GLU A 31 -8.24 2.37 19.32
N MET A 32 -7.76 2.39 18.07
CA MET A 32 -7.41 1.20 17.29
C MET A 32 -6.36 0.36 18.02
N ILE A 33 -5.24 0.97 18.42
CA ILE A 33 -4.16 0.22 19.09
C ILE A 33 -4.64 -0.34 20.43
N LEU A 34 -5.30 0.47 21.27
CA LEU A 34 -5.74 0.03 22.60
C LEU A 34 -6.80 -1.07 22.53
N GLN A 35 -7.70 -1.03 21.55
CA GLN A 35 -8.70 -2.07 21.34
C GLN A 35 -8.06 -3.38 20.88
N SER A 36 -7.07 -3.30 19.99
CA SER A 36 -6.53 -4.47 19.31
C SER A 36 -5.18 -4.97 19.85
N LEU A 37 -4.61 -4.31 20.87
CA LEU A 37 -3.26 -4.57 21.39
C LEU A 37 -2.98 -6.05 21.72
N ASN A 38 -3.98 -6.74 22.25
CA ASN A 38 -3.88 -8.13 22.71
C ASN A 38 -4.05 -9.16 21.59
N HIS A 39 -4.26 -8.75 20.33
CA HIS A 39 -4.34 -9.66 19.19
C HIS A 39 -2.93 -10.01 18.67
N PRO A 40 -2.46 -11.26 18.85
CA PRO A 40 -1.13 -11.66 18.39
C PRO A 40 -1.07 -11.78 16.85
N SER A 41 -2.22 -11.82 16.17
CA SER A 41 -2.29 -11.84 14.71
C SER A 41 -1.89 -10.52 14.07
N ILE A 42 -1.83 -9.42 14.84
CA ILE A 42 -1.42 -8.11 14.35
C ILE A 42 0.09 -7.96 14.55
N MET A 43 0.78 -7.52 13.50
CA MET A 43 2.23 -7.30 13.48
C MET A 43 2.58 -5.85 13.17
N THR A 44 1.62 -5.10 12.61
CA THR A 44 1.86 -3.76 12.05
C THR A 44 0.66 -2.85 12.25
N TRP A 45 0.94 -1.61 12.68
CA TRP A 45 0.00 -0.50 12.77
C TRP A 45 0.20 0.46 11.58
N GLY A 46 -0.83 0.62 10.76
CA GLY A 46 -0.80 1.46 9.58
C GLY A 46 -1.62 2.75 9.74
N PHE A 47 -1.34 3.72 8.88
CA PHE A 47 -2.13 4.94 8.74
C PHE A 47 -1.89 5.59 7.37
N PHE A 48 -2.79 6.48 6.95
CA PHE A 48 -2.64 7.33 5.76
C PHE A 48 -2.37 6.58 4.44
N ASN A 49 -3.09 5.48 4.18
CA ASN A 49 -3.07 4.81 2.88
C ASN A 49 -3.09 5.81 1.70
N GLU A 50 -2.05 5.73 0.86
CA GLU A 50 -1.82 6.55 -0.32
C GLU A 50 -1.81 8.07 -0.10
N GLY A 51 -1.43 8.48 1.10
CA GLY A 51 -1.34 9.88 1.47
C GLY A 51 -0.30 10.68 0.68
N PRO A 52 -0.20 12.00 0.97
CA PRO A 52 0.50 12.95 0.11
C PRO A 52 2.00 13.05 0.48
N THR A 53 2.68 11.92 0.61
CA THR A 53 4.07 11.82 1.12
C THR A 53 5.13 12.39 0.19
N GLN A 54 4.76 12.73 -1.05
CA GLN A 54 5.61 13.50 -1.96
C GLN A 54 5.79 14.96 -1.53
N HIS A 55 5.04 15.42 -0.52
CA HIS A 55 5.13 16.75 0.04
C HIS A 55 5.77 16.70 1.44
N PRO A 56 6.97 17.27 1.63
CA PRO A 56 7.64 17.27 2.94
C PRO A 56 6.81 17.87 4.09
N ALA A 57 5.89 18.79 3.77
CA ALA A 57 4.96 19.38 4.74
C ALA A 57 4.02 18.35 5.40
N ALA A 58 3.81 17.18 4.77
CA ALA A 58 3.02 16.09 5.31
C ALA A 58 3.80 15.24 6.34
N CYS A 59 5.13 15.16 6.22
CA CYS A 59 5.95 14.22 7.00
C CYS A 59 5.86 14.37 8.54
N PRO A 60 5.67 15.58 9.13
CA PRO A 60 5.44 15.70 10.56
C PRO A 60 4.25 14.89 11.08
N ALA A 61 3.18 14.73 10.29
CA ALA A 61 2.03 13.91 10.67
C ALA A 61 2.39 12.41 10.73
N TYR A 62 3.12 11.90 9.73
CA TYR A 62 3.62 10.52 9.71
C TYR A 62 4.55 10.25 10.90
N ALA A 63 5.50 11.16 11.14
CA ALA A 63 6.42 11.05 12.27
C ALA A 63 5.67 11.02 13.61
N ALA A 64 4.65 11.87 13.79
CA ALA A 64 3.85 11.89 15.00
C ALA A 64 3.07 10.58 15.20
N CYS A 65 2.46 10.01 14.14
CA CYS A 65 1.75 8.74 14.24
C CYS A 65 2.70 7.59 14.58
N VAL A 66 3.89 7.52 13.96
CA VAL A 66 4.93 6.53 14.31
C VAL A 66 5.34 6.66 15.78
N GLN A 67 5.60 7.89 16.24
CA GLN A 67 5.99 8.14 17.64
C GLN A 67 4.89 7.74 18.61
N ARG A 68 3.62 8.07 18.30
CA ARG A 68 2.47 7.74 19.14
C ARG A 68 2.23 6.23 19.19
N ALA A 69 2.23 5.57 18.04
CA ALA A 69 2.07 4.12 17.96
C ALA A 69 3.18 3.41 18.75
N LYS A 70 4.44 3.81 18.60
CA LYS A 70 5.56 3.26 19.37
C LYS A 70 5.43 3.49 20.88
N ALA A 71 4.85 4.61 21.30
CA ALA A 71 4.64 4.91 22.72
C ALA A 71 3.54 4.05 23.35
N LEU A 72 2.50 3.70 22.58
CA LEU A 72 1.41 2.81 23.02
C LEU A 72 1.79 1.33 22.92
N ASP A 73 2.48 0.96 21.84
CA ASP A 73 2.91 -0.40 21.55
C ASP A 73 4.32 -0.41 20.91
N PRO A 74 5.37 -0.60 21.71
CA PRO A 74 6.74 -0.69 21.20
C PRO A 74 7.06 -2.06 20.58
N THR A 75 6.14 -3.02 20.58
CA THR A 75 6.39 -4.42 20.20
C THR A 75 6.09 -4.73 18.73
N ARG A 76 5.42 -3.81 18.01
CA ARG A 76 4.97 -3.99 16.63
C ARG A 76 5.48 -2.86 15.73
N PHE A 77 5.49 -3.10 14.41
CA PHE A 77 5.92 -2.10 13.44
C PHE A 77 4.86 -1.03 13.25
N SER A 78 5.29 0.16 12.82
CA SER A 78 4.42 1.18 12.24
C SER A 78 4.76 1.37 10.77
N THR A 79 3.78 1.75 9.96
CA THR A 79 3.96 1.96 8.52
C THR A 79 2.82 2.76 7.90
N TRP A 80 2.89 2.97 6.60
CA TRP A 80 1.80 3.43 5.73
C TRP A 80 2.00 2.83 4.35
N ALA A 81 0.89 2.59 3.65
CA ALA A 81 0.88 2.10 2.28
C ALA A 81 1.07 3.27 1.30
N SER A 82 2.25 3.38 0.69
CA SER A 82 2.60 4.52 -0.18
C SER A 82 2.46 4.18 -1.66
N ASN A 83 1.68 4.95 -2.41
CA ASN A 83 1.65 4.92 -3.89
C ASN A 83 2.58 5.97 -4.52
N ARG A 84 3.36 6.70 -3.70
CA ARG A 84 4.33 7.70 -4.16
C ARG A 84 5.68 7.08 -4.48
N LEU A 85 5.90 5.84 -4.02
CA LEU A 85 7.09 5.04 -4.28
C LEU A 85 8.35 5.89 -4.01
N MET A 86 9.12 6.17 -5.05
CA MET A 86 10.39 6.89 -4.97
C MET A 86 10.25 8.39 -4.73
N SER A 87 9.05 8.94 -4.91
CA SER A 87 8.76 10.33 -4.58
C SER A 87 8.32 10.50 -3.13
N ASP A 88 8.13 9.42 -2.36
CA ASP A 88 7.82 9.49 -0.94
C ASP A 88 9.00 10.09 -0.17
N THR A 89 8.80 11.30 0.36
CA THR A 89 9.81 12.05 1.12
C THR A 89 9.76 11.73 2.62
N CYS A 90 8.73 11.01 3.08
CA CYS A 90 8.47 10.74 4.49
C CYS A 90 9.00 9.38 4.96
N LEU A 91 9.44 8.50 4.05
CA LEU A 91 9.95 7.15 4.36
C LEU A 91 11.07 7.10 5.42
N GLY A 92 11.81 8.20 5.61
CA GLY A 92 12.82 8.28 6.68
C GLY A 92 12.24 8.12 8.10
N HIS A 93 10.92 8.26 8.26
CA HIS A 93 10.22 8.01 9.52
C HIS A 93 9.66 6.60 9.66
N ALA A 94 9.68 5.76 8.61
CA ALA A 94 9.02 4.46 8.59
C ALA A 94 9.88 3.36 9.24
N PRO A 95 9.43 2.70 10.33
CA PRO A 95 10.06 1.48 10.83
C PRO A 95 9.90 0.26 9.90
N LEU A 96 8.85 0.28 9.07
CA LEU A 96 8.57 -0.68 8.01
C LEU A 96 8.13 0.09 6.78
N ILE A 97 8.78 -0.13 5.64
CA ILE A 97 8.41 0.51 4.37
C ILE A 97 7.38 -0.36 3.67
N SER A 98 6.31 0.25 3.15
CA SER A 98 5.36 -0.47 2.31
C SER A 98 4.87 0.34 1.12
N PHE A 99 4.67 -0.34 0.00
CA PHE A 99 4.23 0.27 -1.24
C PHE A 99 3.00 -0.39 -1.83
N ASN A 100 2.10 0.46 -2.32
CA ASN A 100 1.05 0.07 -3.25
C ASN A 100 1.59 0.30 -4.66
N SER A 101 1.70 -0.77 -5.44
CA SER A 101 2.07 -0.63 -6.85
C SER A 101 1.46 -1.73 -7.71
N TYR A 102 1.10 -1.35 -8.92
CA TYR A 102 0.31 -2.16 -9.84
C TYR A 102 0.96 -2.17 -11.23
N PRO A 103 2.19 -2.71 -11.35
CA PRO A 103 2.85 -2.80 -12.64
C PRO A 103 1.96 -3.60 -13.60
N ALA A 104 1.95 -3.21 -14.87
CA ALA A 104 1.17 -3.88 -15.91
C ALA A 104 -0.38 -3.82 -15.76
N TRP A 105 -0.93 -2.94 -14.90
CA TRP A 105 -2.39 -2.79 -14.73
C TRP A 105 -2.97 -1.40 -15.02
N TYR A 106 -2.65 -0.36 -14.23
CA TYR A 106 -3.40 0.92 -14.26
C TYR A 106 -3.00 1.92 -15.35
N ASP A 107 -1.82 1.78 -15.98
CA ASP A 107 -1.39 2.72 -17.01
C ASP A 107 -2.23 2.62 -18.30
N SER A 108 -2.33 3.73 -19.05
CA SER A 108 -3.03 3.78 -20.35
C SER A 108 -2.42 2.83 -21.38
N LEU A 109 -1.12 2.58 -21.26
CA LEU A 109 -0.41 1.46 -21.87
C LEU A 109 0.28 0.72 -20.71
N PRO A 110 -0.35 -0.34 -20.17
CA PRO A 110 0.27 -1.09 -19.10
C PRO A 110 1.60 -1.67 -19.59
N MET A 111 2.60 -1.56 -18.73
CA MET A 111 3.89 -2.21 -18.91
C MET A 111 3.71 -3.68 -19.35
N PRO A 112 4.55 -4.22 -20.25
CA PRO A 112 4.55 -5.65 -20.55
C PRO A 112 4.74 -6.50 -19.30
N ILE A 113 4.03 -7.63 -19.19
CA ILE A 113 4.19 -8.56 -18.05
C ILE A 113 5.65 -9.01 -17.91
N SER A 114 6.36 -9.15 -19.03
CA SER A 114 7.79 -9.51 -19.06
C SER A 114 8.68 -8.55 -18.28
N ASP A 115 8.25 -7.32 -18.06
CA ASP A 115 9.05 -6.27 -17.42
C ASP A 115 8.76 -6.15 -15.91
N ILE A 116 7.73 -6.86 -15.39
CA ILE A 116 7.35 -6.89 -13.98
C ILE A 116 8.54 -7.24 -13.07
N PRO A 117 9.34 -8.30 -13.33
CA PRO A 117 10.47 -8.63 -12.47
C PRO A 117 11.49 -7.50 -12.39
N ALA A 118 11.83 -6.88 -13.51
CA ALA A 118 12.78 -5.79 -13.56
C ALA A 118 12.24 -4.51 -12.90
N TYR A 119 10.93 -4.26 -12.96
CA TYR A 119 10.29 -3.16 -12.26
C TYR A 119 10.44 -3.28 -10.75
N TRP A 120 10.08 -4.44 -10.22
CA TRP A 120 10.13 -4.74 -8.80
C TRP A 120 11.56 -4.74 -8.26
N GLU A 121 12.50 -5.36 -8.98
CA GLU A 121 13.91 -5.37 -8.62
C GLU A 121 14.46 -3.95 -8.48
N ARG A 122 14.12 -3.03 -9.39
CA ARG A 122 14.53 -1.62 -9.29
C ARG A 122 13.95 -0.94 -8.05
N LEU A 123 12.72 -1.26 -7.65
CA LEU A 123 12.11 -0.68 -6.46
C LEU A 123 12.79 -1.20 -5.19
N VAL A 124 13.04 -2.51 -5.11
CA VAL A 124 13.75 -3.15 -4.01
C VAL A 124 15.16 -2.56 -3.86
N GLN A 125 15.94 -2.51 -4.93
CA GLN A 125 17.30 -1.95 -4.92
C GLN A 125 17.34 -0.51 -4.42
N ARG A 126 16.33 0.29 -4.82
CA ARG A 126 16.21 1.67 -4.38
C ARG A 126 15.90 1.80 -2.89
N VAL A 127 15.00 0.95 -2.37
CA VAL A 127 14.76 0.88 -0.91
C VAL A 127 16.02 0.46 -0.19
N ASP A 128 16.71 -0.58 -0.66
CA ASP A 128 17.90 -1.10 0.00
C ASP A 128 19.05 -0.08 0.03
N THR A 129 19.22 0.69 -1.05
CA THR A 129 20.24 1.74 -1.14
C THR A 129 19.93 2.91 -0.19
N LYS A 130 18.67 3.36 -0.12
CA LYS A 130 18.29 4.59 0.60
C LYS A 130 17.94 4.34 2.07
N TYR A 131 17.42 3.16 2.37
CA TYR A 131 16.95 2.74 3.69
C TYR A 131 17.49 1.34 4.03
N PRO A 132 18.83 1.19 4.10
CA PRO A 132 19.45 -0.10 4.35
C PRO A 132 18.98 -0.67 5.69
N GLY A 133 18.60 -1.95 5.68
CA GLY A 133 18.14 -2.69 6.87
C GLY A 133 16.70 -2.43 7.32
N VAL A 134 15.98 -1.47 6.73
CA VAL A 134 14.55 -1.26 7.04
C VAL A 134 13.71 -2.31 6.29
N PRO A 135 12.87 -3.11 6.96
CA PRO A 135 12.06 -4.12 6.28
C PRO A 135 11.13 -3.47 5.24
N TYR A 136 10.86 -4.22 4.18
CA TYR A 136 10.07 -3.75 3.03
C TYR A 136 9.02 -4.78 2.65
N ILE A 137 7.77 -4.35 2.52
CA ILE A 137 6.69 -5.17 1.98
C ILE A 137 5.98 -4.46 0.82
N THR A 138 5.35 -5.23 -0.06
CA THR A 138 4.35 -4.68 -0.98
C THR A 138 2.98 -4.82 -0.33
N SER A 139 2.38 -3.69 0.05
CA SER A 139 1.09 -3.64 0.76
C SER A 139 -0.08 -3.85 -0.19
N GLU A 140 0.07 -3.49 -1.47
CA GLU A 140 -0.90 -3.78 -2.51
C GLU A 140 -0.21 -4.03 -3.86
N THR A 141 -0.67 -5.06 -4.54
CA THR A 141 -0.46 -5.26 -5.97
C THR A 141 -1.55 -6.17 -6.54
N GLY A 142 -1.78 -6.11 -7.84
CA GLY A 142 -2.74 -6.99 -8.49
C GLY A 142 -3.28 -6.49 -9.82
N ALA A 143 -4.28 -7.21 -10.31
CA ALA A 143 -5.00 -6.90 -11.52
C ALA A 143 -6.46 -7.33 -11.39
N GLY A 144 -7.35 -6.64 -12.10
CA GLY A 144 -8.75 -7.01 -12.17
C GLY A 144 -8.97 -8.17 -13.15
N GLY A 145 -9.86 -9.08 -12.76
CA GLY A 145 -10.34 -10.18 -13.59
C GLY A 145 -11.86 -10.28 -13.47
N ILE A 146 -12.57 -10.22 -14.59
CA ILE A 146 -14.01 -10.43 -14.67
C ILE A 146 -14.21 -11.89 -15.07
N MET A 147 -14.76 -12.69 -14.15
CA MET A 147 -14.86 -14.15 -14.32
C MET A 147 -15.66 -14.56 -15.55
N GLU A 148 -16.68 -13.76 -15.92
CA GLU A 148 -17.53 -13.98 -17.08
C GLU A 148 -16.80 -13.73 -18.41
N TRP A 149 -15.66 -13.04 -18.40
CA TRP A 149 -14.84 -12.78 -19.57
C TRP A 149 -13.88 -13.94 -19.80
N SER A 150 -14.43 -15.17 -19.88
CA SER A 150 -13.70 -16.43 -20.06
C SER A 150 -13.06 -16.50 -21.45
N ASN A 151 -12.02 -15.70 -21.65
CA ASN A 151 -11.31 -15.55 -22.91
C ASN A 151 -9.93 -16.20 -22.72
N ALA A 152 -9.52 -17.07 -23.66
CA ALA A 152 -8.16 -17.64 -23.66
C ALA A 152 -7.07 -16.62 -24.05
N THR A 153 -7.49 -15.44 -24.50
CA THR A 153 -6.62 -14.33 -24.90
C THR A 153 -6.23 -13.50 -23.69
N ASP A 154 -4.94 -13.21 -23.56
CA ASP A 154 -4.42 -12.28 -22.57
C ASP A 154 -4.84 -10.84 -22.94
N VAL A 155 -5.96 -10.39 -22.36
CA VAL A 155 -6.47 -9.02 -22.51
C VAL A 155 -6.84 -8.45 -21.14
N ARG A 156 -6.78 -7.13 -20.98
CA ARG A 156 -7.20 -6.43 -19.76
C ARG A 156 -8.58 -6.92 -19.31
N TRP A 157 -8.72 -7.18 -18.00
CA TRP A 157 -9.89 -7.76 -17.34
C TRP A 157 -10.16 -9.25 -17.57
N SER A 158 -9.42 -9.94 -18.45
CA SER A 158 -9.54 -11.40 -18.54
C SER A 158 -8.95 -12.10 -17.30
N PRO A 159 -9.49 -13.26 -16.89
CA PRO A 159 -8.88 -14.08 -15.84
C PRO A 159 -7.44 -14.50 -16.17
N LYS A 160 -7.13 -14.70 -17.46
CA LYS A 160 -5.77 -14.99 -17.92
C LYS A 160 -4.81 -13.84 -17.62
N ARG A 161 -5.19 -12.60 -17.97
CA ARG A 161 -4.38 -11.41 -17.67
C ARG A 161 -4.14 -11.25 -16.17
N GLN A 162 -5.20 -11.41 -15.39
CA GLN A 162 -5.11 -11.33 -13.93
C GLN A 162 -4.10 -12.36 -13.40
N ALA A 163 -4.22 -13.61 -13.83
CA ALA A 163 -3.33 -14.69 -13.39
C ALA A 163 -1.86 -14.42 -13.78
N GLU A 164 -1.60 -13.95 -15.00
CA GLU A 164 -0.23 -13.69 -15.47
C GLU A 164 0.41 -12.47 -14.77
N VAL A 165 -0.35 -11.41 -14.50
CA VAL A 165 0.14 -10.27 -13.69
C VAL A 165 0.43 -10.71 -12.25
N LEU A 166 -0.51 -11.40 -11.61
CA LEU A 166 -0.34 -11.90 -10.24
C LEU A 166 0.86 -12.85 -10.12
N ALA A 167 1.04 -13.77 -11.07
CA ALA A 167 2.20 -14.66 -11.08
C ALA A 167 3.51 -13.85 -11.19
N GLY A 168 3.58 -12.89 -12.10
CA GLY A 168 4.74 -12.01 -12.25
C GLY A 168 5.06 -11.22 -10.98
N ASP A 169 4.05 -10.64 -10.33
CA ASP A 169 4.22 -9.87 -9.10
C ASP A 169 4.66 -10.75 -7.92
N VAL A 170 4.01 -11.91 -7.73
CA VAL A 170 4.30 -12.85 -6.65
C VAL A 170 5.70 -13.45 -6.82
N ASP A 171 6.06 -13.92 -8.01
CA ASP A 171 7.37 -14.51 -8.27
C ASP A 171 8.49 -13.49 -8.09
N ALA A 172 8.30 -12.24 -8.55
CA ALA A 172 9.29 -11.18 -8.38
C ALA A 172 9.47 -10.77 -6.91
N MET A 173 8.38 -10.65 -6.15
CA MET A 173 8.43 -10.26 -4.75
C MET A 173 8.96 -11.37 -3.84
N LEU A 174 8.38 -12.58 -3.94
CA LEU A 174 8.77 -13.70 -3.09
C LEU A 174 10.12 -14.32 -3.50
N GLY A 175 10.54 -14.13 -4.75
CA GLY A 175 11.87 -14.52 -5.24
C GLY A 175 13.01 -13.63 -4.73
N ASN A 176 12.70 -12.45 -4.17
CA ASN A 176 13.71 -11.52 -3.66
C ASN A 176 13.79 -11.55 -2.13
N ALA A 177 14.92 -12.02 -1.59
CA ALA A 177 15.13 -12.18 -0.16
C ALA A 177 15.10 -10.86 0.66
N ARG A 178 15.17 -9.69 0.01
CA ARG A 178 15.07 -8.38 0.65
C ARG A 178 13.63 -7.98 0.97
N VAL A 179 12.66 -8.62 0.31
CA VAL A 179 11.22 -8.40 0.50
C VAL A 179 10.76 -9.24 1.68
N SER A 180 10.09 -8.59 2.63
CA SER A 180 9.61 -9.20 3.88
C SER A 180 8.16 -9.71 3.78
N GLY A 181 7.47 -9.42 2.69
CA GLY A 181 6.07 -9.82 2.51
C GLY A 181 5.37 -9.12 1.35
N LEU A 182 4.23 -9.67 0.98
CA LEU A 182 3.34 -9.19 -0.08
C LEU A 182 1.89 -9.40 0.35
N SER A 183 1.05 -8.39 0.09
CA SER A 183 -0.41 -8.46 0.18
C SER A 183 -1.01 -8.22 -1.19
N LEU A 184 -1.83 -9.17 -1.66
CA LEU A 184 -2.54 -9.04 -2.93
C LEU A 184 -3.76 -8.14 -2.75
N TRP A 185 -3.94 -7.20 -3.68
CA TRP A 185 -5.12 -6.37 -3.81
C TRP A 185 -6.05 -6.95 -4.89
N HIS A 186 -7.18 -7.55 -4.55
CA HIS A 186 -7.71 -7.76 -3.19
C HIS A 186 -8.15 -9.21 -3.00
N PHE A 187 -8.39 -9.61 -1.75
CA PHE A 187 -8.75 -10.99 -1.42
C PHE A 187 -10.11 -11.40 -2.01
N PHE A 188 -11.06 -10.46 -2.01
CA PHE A 188 -12.36 -10.59 -2.65
C PHE A 188 -12.74 -9.29 -3.33
N ASP A 189 -13.57 -9.40 -4.37
CA ASP A 189 -14.24 -8.23 -4.96
C ASP A 189 -15.06 -7.51 -3.87
N PHE A 190 -15.06 -6.18 -3.94
CA PHE A 190 -15.78 -5.34 -3.00
C PHE A 190 -16.47 -4.19 -3.74
N LYS A 191 -17.47 -3.59 -3.09
CA LYS A 191 -18.16 -2.43 -3.64
C LYS A 191 -17.27 -1.20 -3.56
N ALA A 192 -16.97 -0.61 -4.71
CA ALA A 192 -16.42 0.74 -4.82
C ALA A 192 -17.54 1.74 -5.15
N ASN A 193 -17.28 3.03 -4.99
CA ASN A 193 -18.26 4.05 -5.34
C ASN A 193 -18.40 4.17 -6.87
N ASP A 194 -19.60 4.52 -7.34
CA ASP A 194 -19.93 4.58 -8.78
C ASP A 194 -19.07 5.58 -9.56
N ARG A 195 -18.54 6.61 -8.87
CA ARG A 195 -17.69 7.62 -9.50
C ARG A 195 -16.32 7.04 -9.85
N ASP A 196 -15.73 6.29 -8.95
CA ASP A 196 -14.40 5.70 -9.10
C ASP A 196 -14.42 4.50 -10.05
N THR A 197 -15.57 3.80 -10.16
CA THR A 197 -15.77 2.69 -11.11
C THR A 197 -16.29 3.12 -12.48
N SER A 198 -16.62 4.40 -12.68
CA SER A 198 -17.17 4.90 -13.94
C SER A 198 -16.25 4.63 -15.16
N GLY A 199 -14.94 4.52 -14.94
CA GLY A 199 -13.95 4.15 -15.95
C GLY A 199 -13.77 2.64 -16.17
N CYS A 200 -14.36 1.79 -15.34
CA CYS A 200 -14.23 0.32 -15.41
C CYS A 200 -15.23 -0.32 -16.39
N GLY A 201 -16.16 0.46 -16.96
CA GLY A 201 -17.27 -0.06 -17.76
C GLY A 201 -18.47 -0.45 -16.88
N PRO A 202 -19.66 -0.69 -17.46
CA PRO A 202 -20.83 -1.07 -16.68
C PRO A 202 -20.56 -2.38 -15.94
N CYS A 203 -20.79 -2.38 -14.62
CA CYS A 203 -21.03 -3.63 -13.88
C CYS A 203 -22.34 -4.20 -14.44
N ALA A 204 -22.27 -5.33 -15.14
CA ALA A 204 -23.46 -6.02 -15.63
C ALA A 204 -24.22 -6.68 -14.47
#